data_AF-A0ABD3EES1-F1
#
_entry.id   AF-A0ABD3EES1-F1
#
_cell.length_a   1.000
_cell.length_b   1.000
_cell.length_c   1.000
_cell.angle_alpha   90.00
_cell.angle_beta   90.00
_cell.angle_gamma   90.00
#
_symmetry.space_group_name_H-M   'P 1'
#
loop_
_entity.id
_entity.type
_entity.pdbx_description
1 polymer ?
#
loop_
_entity_poly.entity_id
_entity_poly.type
_entity_poly.pdbx_seq_one_letter_code
_entity_poly.pdbx_strand_id
1 'polypeptide(L)'
;MSKEISDKQKTEEMSDKQTIEEMNACARKGDTKGLYLLIKQDPYILKKIDEIPFVHTPLHEAAGQGQTNFTIEIMSLLPSLGKKLDTNGFSPLHIALKEQKKETVLALVKLDKSLVRVKGFEGFTPLHYAAKYYPDLDILSCFLLDCQESINDLNNRFQSAVHLVMESGNIEAIDLVLKWLKRTARAPVLGFKDENSNTALHVAAHKIMHSRFS
;
A
#
# COMPACT_ATOMS: atom_id res chain seq x y z
N MET A 1 -22.18 27.92 24.52
CA MET A 1 -22.24 26.45 24.27
C MET A 1 -21.99 26.06 22.81
N SER A 2 -22.88 26.28 21.84
CA SER A 2 -22.65 25.75 20.46
C SER A 2 -21.50 26.41 19.68
N LYS A 3 -21.22 27.70 19.95
CA LYS A 3 -20.11 28.44 19.31
C LYS A 3 -18.74 28.08 19.92
N GLU A 4 -18.68 27.90 21.24
CA GLU A 4 -17.45 27.51 21.97
C GLU A 4 -17.02 26.07 21.68
N ILE A 5 -17.96 25.16 21.41
CA ILE A 5 -17.65 23.78 21.00
C ILE A 5 -17.06 23.78 19.57
N SER A 6 -17.64 24.57 18.66
CA SER A 6 -17.13 24.75 17.29
C SER A 6 -15.74 25.39 17.26
N ASP A 7 -15.48 26.38 18.11
CA ASP A 7 -14.20 27.07 18.13
C ASP A 7 -13.09 26.20 18.77
N LYS A 8 -13.41 25.41 19.81
CA LYS A 8 -12.47 24.43 20.37
C LYS A 8 -12.09 23.31 19.39
N GLN A 9 -13.07 22.74 18.69
CA GLN A 9 -12.82 21.70 17.67
C GLN A 9 -11.94 22.22 16.52
N LYS A 10 -12.18 23.46 16.06
CA LYS A 10 -11.32 24.09 15.04
C LYS A 10 -9.89 24.34 15.53
N THR A 11 -9.72 24.65 16.82
CA THR A 11 -8.40 24.93 17.39
C THR A 11 -7.58 23.64 17.57
N GLU A 12 -8.24 22.56 18.00
CA GLU A 12 -7.64 21.22 18.10
C GLU A 12 -7.27 20.65 16.72
N GLU A 13 -8.16 20.76 15.73
CA GLU A 13 -7.88 20.33 14.35
C GLU A 13 -6.70 21.08 13.70
N MET A 14 -6.55 22.39 13.97
CA MET A 14 -5.40 23.16 13.48
C MET A 14 -4.10 22.74 14.17
N SER A 15 -4.16 22.40 15.46
CA SER A 15 -3.01 21.91 16.22
C SER A 15 -2.53 20.57 15.69
N ASP A 16 -3.44 19.62 15.48
CA ASP A 16 -3.09 18.27 15.01
C ASP A 16 -2.46 18.30 13.61
N LYS A 17 -2.97 19.14 12.70
CA LYS A 17 -2.40 19.32 11.36
C LYS A 17 -0.97 19.86 11.40
N GLN A 18 -0.69 20.83 12.26
CA GLN A 18 0.64 21.39 12.42
C GLN A 18 1.62 20.33 12.95
N THR A 19 1.21 19.57 13.96
CA THR A 19 2.00 18.48 14.54
C THR A 19 2.30 17.38 13.52
N ILE A 20 1.32 16.98 12.70
CA ILE A 20 1.53 16.01 11.62
C ILE A 20 2.52 16.55 10.59
N GLU A 21 2.42 17.81 10.17
CA GLU A 21 3.35 18.39 9.19
C GLU A 21 4.79 18.45 9.72
N GLU A 22 5.00 18.79 11.00
CA GLU A 22 6.34 18.79 11.60
C GLU A 22 6.97 17.40 11.61
N MET A 23 6.19 16.37 11.94
CA MET A 23 6.67 15.00 11.90
C MET A 23 6.87 14.49 10.47
N ASN A 24 5.99 14.88 9.52
CA ASN A 24 6.16 14.60 8.10
C ASN A 24 7.42 15.29 7.54
N ALA A 25 7.76 16.49 8.00
CA ALA A 25 8.99 17.17 7.60
C ALA A 25 10.25 16.41 8.06
N CYS A 26 10.22 15.81 9.25
CA CYS A 26 11.29 14.90 9.70
C CYS A 26 11.36 13.64 8.82
N ALA A 27 10.20 13.03 8.56
CA ALA A 27 10.07 11.84 7.73
C ALA A 27 10.61 12.05 6.31
N ARG A 28 10.28 13.19 5.70
CA ARG A 28 10.72 13.58 4.36
C ARG A 28 12.25 13.61 4.22
N LYS A 29 12.93 14.06 5.27
CA LYS A 29 14.40 14.16 5.34
C LYS A 29 15.07 12.89 5.89
N GLY A 30 14.29 11.93 6.40
CA GLY A 30 14.81 10.78 7.13
C GLY A 30 15.44 11.14 8.48
N ASP A 31 15.04 12.26 9.09
CA ASP A 31 15.61 12.79 10.32
C ASP A 31 15.06 12.07 11.56
N THR A 32 15.70 10.96 11.92
CA THR A 32 15.36 10.18 13.12
C THR A 32 15.61 10.96 14.42
N LYS A 33 16.58 11.88 14.44
CA LYS A 33 16.81 12.73 15.63
C LYS A 33 15.64 13.69 15.84
N GLY A 34 15.19 14.34 14.77
CA GLY A 34 13.99 15.20 14.77
C GLY A 34 12.75 14.45 15.27
N LEU A 35 12.53 13.22 14.79
CA LEU A 35 11.47 12.34 15.29
C LEU A 35 11.51 12.17 16.82
N TYR A 36 12.67 11.81 17.37
CA TYR A 36 12.81 11.61 18.81
C TYR A 36 12.69 12.91 19.63
N LEU A 37 13.05 14.07 19.06
CA LEU A 37 12.82 15.36 19.70
C LEU A 37 11.32 15.67 19.80
N LEU A 38 10.54 15.42 18.74
CA LEU A 38 9.09 15.60 18.75
C LEU A 38 8.42 14.64 19.74
N ILE A 39 8.83 13.37 19.78
CA ILE A 39 8.34 12.39 20.77
C ILE A 39 8.68 12.81 22.20
N LYS A 40 9.86 13.41 22.43
CA LYS A 40 10.23 13.92 23.75
C LYS A 40 9.35 15.09 24.18
N GLN A 41 8.94 15.94 23.24
CA GLN A 41 8.04 17.06 23.51
C GLN A 41 6.61 16.58 23.78
N ASP A 42 6.12 15.60 23.01
CA ASP A 42 4.83 14.95 23.24
C ASP A 42 4.95 13.42 23.08
N PRO A 43 5.04 12.67 24.21
CA PRO A 43 5.17 11.21 24.18
C PRO A 43 3.99 10.47 23.52
N TYR A 44 2.83 11.11 23.36
CA TYR A 44 1.63 10.51 22.79
C TYR A 44 1.43 10.86 21.31
N ILE A 45 2.34 11.64 20.71
CA ILE A 45 2.21 12.17 19.35
C ILE A 45 1.89 11.11 18.29
N LEU A 46 2.59 9.97 18.31
CA LEU A 46 2.36 8.90 17.33
C LEU A 46 0.98 8.24 17.51
N LYS A 47 0.54 8.10 18.77
CA LYS A 47 -0.77 7.52 19.08
C LYS A 47 -1.90 8.44 18.63
N LYS A 48 -1.77 9.76 18.84
CA LYS A 48 -2.75 10.75 18.35
C LYS A 48 -2.89 10.68 16.82
N ILE A 49 -1.78 10.57 16.10
CA ILE A 49 -1.79 10.39 14.64
C ILE A 49 -2.49 9.07 14.25
N ASP A 50 -2.23 7.99 14.98
CA ASP A 50 -2.83 6.68 14.72
C ASP A 50 -4.35 6.63 14.98
N GLU A 51 -4.86 7.48 15.88
CA GLU A 51 -6.29 7.59 16.16
C GLU A 51 -7.08 8.26 15.03
N ILE A 52 -6.44 9.09 14.18
CA ILE A 52 -7.11 9.78 13.07
C ILE A 52 -7.38 8.77 11.94
N PRO A 53 -8.63 8.45 11.55
CA PRO A 53 -8.94 7.32 10.66
C PRO A 53 -8.22 7.35 9.31
N PHE A 54 -8.27 8.49 8.61
CA PHE A 54 -7.62 8.73 7.31
C PHE A 54 -6.72 9.96 7.42
N VAL A 55 -5.42 9.76 7.25
CA VAL A 55 -4.43 10.82 7.44
C VAL A 55 -3.14 10.47 6.71
N HIS A 56 -2.52 11.47 6.08
CA HIS A 56 -1.17 11.31 5.51
C HIS A 56 -0.15 11.33 6.65
N THR A 57 0.21 10.14 7.13
CA THR A 57 1.11 9.95 8.27
C THR A 57 2.58 10.14 7.87
N PRO A 58 3.47 10.32 8.87
CA PRO A 58 4.91 10.35 8.65
C PRO A 58 5.45 9.09 7.97
N LEU A 59 4.78 7.95 8.17
CA LEU A 59 5.15 6.71 7.49
C LEU A 59 4.81 6.74 5.99
N HIS A 60 3.70 7.38 5.57
CA HIS A 60 3.42 7.59 4.14
C HIS A 60 4.49 8.49 3.51
N GLU A 61 4.83 9.58 4.18
CA GLU A 61 5.85 10.52 3.71
C GLU A 61 7.23 9.85 3.58
N ALA A 62 7.71 9.18 4.62
CA ALA A 62 8.98 8.45 4.58
C ALA A 62 8.98 7.36 3.50
N ALA A 63 7.87 6.65 3.36
CA ALA A 63 7.73 5.59 2.36
C ALA A 63 7.81 6.13 0.93
N GLY A 64 7.15 7.26 0.64
CA GLY A 64 7.20 7.92 -0.67
C GLY A 64 8.56 8.52 -0.99
N GLN A 65 9.29 9.00 0.02
CA GLN A 65 10.65 9.55 -0.17
C GLN A 65 11.75 8.47 -0.19
N GLY A 66 11.42 7.22 0.13
CA GLY A 66 12.40 6.12 0.19
C GLY A 66 13.30 6.16 1.43
N GLN A 67 12.85 6.82 2.49
CA GLN A 67 13.59 6.99 3.74
C GLN A 67 13.50 5.70 4.57
N THR A 68 14.22 4.67 4.10
CA THR A 68 14.09 3.29 4.59
C THR A 68 14.41 3.15 6.07
N ASN A 69 15.49 3.78 6.56
CA ASN A 69 15.85 3.72 7.98
C ASN A 69 14.79 4.38 8.86
N PHE A 70 14.26 5.54 8.44
CA PHE A 70 13.20 6.23 9.15
C PHE A 70 11.90 5.43 9.14
N THR A 71 11.59 4.77 8.01
CA THR A 71 10.45 3.86 7.86
C THR A 71 10.54 2.69 8.84
N ILE A 72 11.71 2.05 8.94
CA ILE A 72 11.97 0.97 9.90
C ILE A 72 11.79 1.48 11.34
N GLU A 73 12.30 2.68 11.64
CA GLU A 73 12.20 3.28 12.96
C GLU A 73 10.75 3.56 13.37
N ILE A 74 9.95 4.17 12.50
CA ILE A 74 8.52 4.40 12.81
C ILE A 74 7.76 3.08 12.95
N MET A 75 8.03 2.10 12.09
CA MET A 75 7.40 0.79 12.18
C MET A 75 7.77 0.04 13.46
N SER A 76 8.97 0.24 14.02
CA SER A 76 9.37 -0.37 15.29
C SER A 76 8.67 0.30 16.48
N LEU A 77 8.45 1.61 16.41
CA LEU A 77 7.77 2.39 17.44
C LEU A 77 6.25 2.18 17.44
N LEU A 78 5.62 2.17 16.26
CA LEU A 78 4.16 2.02 16.13
C LEU A 78 3.77 1.27 14.83
N PRO A 79 3.73 -0.07 14.84
CA PRO A 79 3.44 -0.88 13.66
C PRO A 79 2.06 -0.64 13.01
N SER A 80 1.06 -0.18 13.78
CA SER A 80 -0.29 0.09 13.28
C SER A 80 -0.30 1.12 12.14
N LEU A 81 0.67 2.06 12.14
CA LEU A 81 0.83 3.05 11.07
C LEU A 81 1.06 2.43 9.70
N GLY A 82 1.64 1.21 9.63
CA GLY A 82 1.86 0.51 8.36
C GLY A 82 0.57 0.14 7.61
N LYS A 83 -0.55 0.05 8.33
CA LYS A 83 -1.88 -0.31 7.78
C LYS A 83 -2.80 0.89 7.61
N LYS A 84 -2.39 2.08 8.09
CA LYS A 84 -3.17 3.31 7.92
C LYS A 84 -3.29 3.66 6.46
N LEU A 85 -4.40 4.30 6.12
CA LEU A 85 -4.64 4.83 4.79
C LEU A 85 -4.55 6.36 4.83
N ASP A 86 -3.92 6.94 3.83
CA ASP A 86 -3.98 8.37 3.57
C ASP A 86 -5.39 8.79 3.11
N THR A 87 -5.56 10.09 2.85
CA THR A 87 -6.84 10.64 2.37
C THR A 87 -7.21 10.20 0.95
N ASN A 88 -6.29 9.60 0.22
CA ASN A 88 -6.53 9.01 -1.11
C ASN A 88 -6.81 7.50 -1.02
N GLY A 89 -6.79 6.91 0.18
CA GLY A 89 -6.99 5.49 0.39
C GLY A 89 -5.75 4.64 0.11
N PHE A 90 -4.54 5.19 0.13
CA PHE A 90 -3.30 4.44 -0.02
C PHE A 90 -2.65 4.18 1.32
N SER A 91 -2.12 2.97 1.52
CA SER A 91 -1.22 2.68 2.65
C SER A 91 0.21 3.11 2.36
N PRO A 92 1.11 3.17 3.36
CA PRO A 92 2.53 3.47 3.11
C PRO A 92 3.18 2.53 2.09
N LEU A 93 2.79 1.24 2.08
CA LEU A 93 3.29 0.28 1.10
C LEU A 93 2.81 0.60 -0.32
N HIS A 94 1.57 1.09 -0.50
CA HIS A 94 1.09 1.57 -1.80
C HIS A 94 1.89 2.79 -2.27
N ILE A 95 2.16 3.74 -1.37
CA ILE A 95 2.93 4.94 -1.70
C ILE A 95 4.37 4.56 -2.09
N ALA A 96 5.03 3.67 -1.35
CA ALA A 96 6.36 3.18 -1.71
C ALA A 96 6.39 2.50 -3.09
N LEU A 97 5.36 1.73 -3.45
CA LEU A 97 5.21 1.13 -4.78
C LEU A 97 5.01 2.19 -5.86
N LYS A 98 4.10 3.15 -5.64
CA LYS A 98 3.82 4.23 -6.57
C LYS A 98 5.07 5.06 -6.88
N GLU A 99 5.86 5.36 -5.85
CA GLU A 99 7.08 6.17 -5.96
C GLU A 99 8.35 5.33 -6.25
N GLN A 100 8.18 4.03 -6.55
CA GLN A 100 9.25 3.09 -6.95
C GLN A 100 10.40 2.97 -5.95
N LYS A 101 10.10 2.98 -4.64
CA LYS A 101 11.07 2.88 -3.55
C LYS A 101 11.32 1.42 -3.17
N LYS A 102 11.99 0.67 -4.06
CA LYS A 102 12.18 -0.80 -3.95
C LYS A 102 12.71 -1.22 -2.57
N GLU A 103 13.76 -0.59 -2.07
CA GLU A 103 14.39 -0.93 -0.78
C GLU A 103 13.41 -0.74 0.38
N THR A 104 12.63 0.33 0.34
CA THR A 104 11.60 0.63 1.34
C THR A 104 10.43 -0.36 1.27
N VAL A 105 9.98 -0.72 0.07
CA VAL A 105 8.95 -1.75 -0.13
C VAL A 105 9.39 -3.07 0.51
N LEU A 106 10.61 -3.52 0.21
CA LEU A 106 11.16 -4.75 0.78
C LEU A 106 11.32 -4.68 2.30
N ALA A 107 11.75 -3.54 2.84
CA ALA A 107 11.86 -3.33 4.28
C ALA A 107 10.49 -3.40 4.97
N LEU A 108 9.47 -2.74 4.42
CA LEU A 108 8.11 -2.78 4.96
C LEU A 108 7.54 -4.21 5.00
N VAL A 109 7.66 -4.97 3.90
CA VAL A 109 7.19 -6.36 3.84
C VAL A 109 7.96 -7.29 4.77
N LYS A 110 9.27 -7.06 4.94
CA LYS A 110 10.09 -7.80 5.90
C LYS A 110 9.63 -7.57 7.34
N LEU A 111 9.18 -6.36 7.68
CA LEU A 111 8.69 -6.02 9.01
C LEU A 111 7.27 -6.58 9.26
N ASP A 112 6.38 -6.43 8.29
CA ASP A 112 5.02 -7.00 8.35
C ASP A 112 4.55 -7.46 6.96
N LYS A 113 4.53 -8.78 6.77
CA LYS A 113 4.10 -9.41 5.51
C LYS A 113 2.62 -9.18 5.21
N SER A 114 1.80 -8.95 6.25
CA SER A 114 0.35 -8.70 6.08
C SER A 114 0.06 -7.36 5.41
N LEU A 115 1.03 -6.45 5.33
CA LEU A 115 0.90 -5.17 4.62
C LEU A 115 0.55 -5.37 3.15
N VAL A 116 0.99 -6.48 2.53
CA VAL A 116 0.70 -6.85 1.13
C VAL A 116 -0.81 -7.00 0.86
N ARG A 117 -1.62 -7.19 1.91
CA ARG A 117 -3.07 -7.43 1.84
C ARG A 117 -3.92 -6.24 2.27
N VAL A 118 -3.32 -5.11 2.65
CA VAL A 118 -4.05 -3.92 3.10
C VAL A 118 -4.90 -3.40 1.95
N LYS A 119 -6.22 -3.36 2.11
CA LYS A 119 -7.13 -2.84 1.09
C LYS A 119 -7.20 -1.32 1.16
N GLY A 120 -6.76 -0.68 0.10
CA GLY A 120 -6.85 0.75 -0.11
C GLY A 120 -8.05 1.16 -0.97
N PHE A 121 -7.85 2.21 -1.78
CA PHE A 121 -8.84 2.72 -2.73
C PHE A 121 -9.37 1.62 -3.65
N GLU A 122 -10.70 1.56 -3.83
CA GLU A 122 -11.40 0.50 -4.57
C GLU A 122 -11.09 -0.94 -4.10
N GLY A 123 -10.60 -1.11 -2.88
CA GLY A 123 -10.20 -2.41 -2.35
C GLY A 123 -8.91 -2.96 -2.97
N PHE A 124 -8.13 -2.15 -3.69
CA PHE A 124 -6.82 -2.55 -4.19
C PHE A 124 -5.88 -2.86 -3.03
N THR A 125 -5.17 -3.97 -3.14
CA THR A 125 -4.08 -4.30 -2.22
C THR A 125 -2.74 -3.93 -2.86
N PRO A 126 -1.64 -3.84 -2.09
CA PRO A 126 -0.32 -3.66 -2.67
C PRO A 126 0.03 -4.74 -3.70
N LEU A 127 -0.43 -5.99 -3.54
CA LEU A 127 -0.27 -7.02 -4.58
C LEU A 127 -1.03 -6.66 -5.87
N HIS A 128 -2.27 -6.18 -5.77
CA HIS A 128 -3.02 -5.69 -6.95
C HIS A 128 -2.29 -4.56 -7.66
N TYR A 129 -1.74 -3.61 -6.91
CA TYR A 129 -0.97 -2.51 -7.45
C TYR A 129 0.31 -3.01 -8.15
N ALA A 130 1.06 -3.89 -7.49
CA ALA A 130 2.28 -4.48 -8.03
C ALA A 130 2.01 -5.26 -9.33
N ALA A 131 0.94 -6.06 -9.35
CA ALA A 131 0.51 -6.83 -10.51
C ALA A 131 0.17 -5.96 -11.74
N LYS A 132 -0.45 -4.80 -11.52
CA LYS A 132 -0.95 -3.95 -12.61
C LYS A 132 0.05 -2.91 -13.10
N TYR A 133 0.76 -2.28 -12.17
CA TYR A 133 1.44 -1.01 -12.44
C TYR A 133 2.95 -1.03 -12.16
N TYR A 134 3.44 -2.00 -11.37
CA TYR A 134 4.83 -1.96 -10.94
C TYR A 134 5.75 -2.67 -11.95
N PRO A 135 6.83 -2.01 -12.41
CA PRO A 135 7.64 -2.54 -13.51
C PRO A 135 8.56 -3.68 -13.10
N ASP A 136 8.99 -3.72 -11.83
CA ASP A 136 9.99 -4.67 -11.35
C ASP A 136 9.34 -5.93 -10.75
N LEU A 137 9.56 -7.04 -11.44
CA LEU A 137 9.01 -8.36 -11.14
C LEU A 137 9.54 -8.98 -9.86
N ASP A 138 10.66 -8.49 -9.32
CA ASP A 138 11.20 -8.95 -8.03
C ASP A 138 10.21 -8.65 -6.90
N ILE A 139 9.53 -7.50 -6.97
CA ILE A 139 8.55 -7.11 -5.96
C ILE A 139 7.30 -7.98 -6.05
N LEU A 140 6.80 -8.24 -7.25
CA LEU A 140 5.71 -9.18 -7.46
C LEU A 140 6.07 -10.57 -6.92
N SER A 141 7.28 -11.05 -7.22
CA SER A 141 7.80 -12.33 -6.71
C SER A 141 7.89 -12.36 -5.19
N CYS A 142 8.47 -11.33 -4.59
CA CYS A 142 8.59 -11.17 -3.14
C CYS A 142 7.21 -11.25 -2.47
N PHE A 143 6.23 -10.51 -2.97
CA PHE A 143 4.88 -10.50 -2.39
C PHE A 143 4.21 -11.87 -2.47
N LEU A 144 4.33 -12.55 -3.62
CA LEU A 144 3.79 -13.90 -3.81
C LEU A 144 4.46 -14.93 -2.90
N LEU A 145 5.76 -14.79 -2.61
CA LEU A 145 6.48 -15.70 -1.73
C LEU A 145 6.22 -15.42 -0.24
N ASP A 146 6.25 -14.15 0.15
CA ASP A 146 6.11 -13.74 1.55
C ASP A 146 4.67 -13.79 2.05
N CYS A 147 3.71 -13.53 1.18
CA CYS A 147 2.29 -13.54 1.54
C CYS A 147 1.47 -14.29 0.50
N GLN A 148 1.68 -15.61 0.38
CA GLN A 148 1.03 -16.44 -0.65
C GLN A 148 -0.50 -16.31 -0.69
N GLU A 149 -1.13 -16.13 0.46
CA GLU A 149 -2.59 -15.98 0.58
C GLU A 149 -3.13 -14.68 -0.01
N SER A 150 -2.26 -13.70 -0.30
CA SER A 150 -2.66 -12.42 -0.93
C SER A 150 -3.18 -12.60 -2.36
N ILE A 151 -2.82 -13.70 -3.04
CA ILE A 151 -3.31 -14.00 -4.40
C ILE A 151 -4.83 -14.20 -4.46
N ASN A 152 -5.44 -14.54 -3.32
CA ASN A 152 -6.87 -14.76 -3.17
C ASN A 152 -7.64 -13.47 -2.85
N ASP A 153 -6.95 -12.36 -2.56
CA ASP A 153 -7.62 -11.09 -2.28
C ASP A 153 -8.32 -10.57 -3.53
N LEU A 154 -9.53 -10.06 -3.35
CA LEU A 154 -10.32 -9.43 -4.40
C LEU A 154 -10.50 -7.93 -4.09
N ASN A 155 -10.36 -7.11 -5.13
CA ASN A 155 -10.76 -5.71 -5.08
C ASN A 155 -12.30 -5.56 -5.17
N ASN A 156 -12.81 -4.33 -5.20
CA ASN A 156 -14.25 -4.07 -5.22
C ASN A 156 -14.95 -4.49 -6.53
N ARG A 157 -14.19 -4.80 -7.59
CA ARG A 157 -14.69 -5.35 -8.86
C ARG A 157 -14.59 -6.88 -8.92
N PHE A 158 -14.35 -7.53 -7.77
CA PHE A 158 -14.09 -8.97 -7.66
C PHE A 158 -12.89 -9.46 -8.47
N GLN A 159 -11.95 -8.58 -8.79
CA GLN A 159 -10.73 -8.93 -9.51
C GLN A 159 -9.65 -9.36 -8.53
N SER A 160 -8.99 -10.47 -8.80
CA SER A 160 -7.75 -10.87 -8.14
C SER A 160 -6.53 -10.24 -8.80
N ALA A 161 -5.36 -10.32 -8.17
CA ALA A 161 -4.10 -9.88 -8.78
C ALA A 161 -3.81 -10.57 -10.13
N VAL A 162 -4.32 -11.80 -10.36
CA VAL A 162 -4.16 -12.50 -11.64
C VAL A 162 -4.94 -11.81 -12.76
N HIS A 163 -6.15 -11.30 -12.48
CA HIS A 163 -6.90 -10.52 -13.47
C HIS A 163 -6.10 -9.29 -13.90
N LEU A 164 -5.47 -8.61 -12.93
CA LEU A 164 -4.73 -7.37 -13.18
C LEU A 164 -3.40 -7.60 -13.91
N VAL A 165 -2.71 -8.70 -13.62
CA VAL A 165 -1.53 -9.13 -14.42
C VAL A 165 -1.93 -9.42 -15.87
N MET A 166 -3.08 -10.04 -16.11
CA MET A 166 -3.57 -10.26 -17.48
C MET A 166 -3.99 -8.95 -18.16
N GLU A 167 -4.58 -8.03 -17.41
CA GLU A 167 -5.00 -6.71 -17.91
C GLU A 167 -3.80 -5.81 -18.29
N SER A 168 -2.69 -5.90 -17.54
CA SER A 168 -1.48 -5.11 -17.80
C SER A 168 -0.81 -5.49 -19.12
N GLY A 169 -1.00 -6.73 -19.59
CA GLY A 169 -0.38 -7.25 -20.81
C GLY A 169 1.13 -7.50 -20.68
N ASN A 170 1.69 -7.37 -19.48
CA ASN A 170 3.10 -7.67 -19.22
C ASN A 170 3.31 -9.21 -19.27
N ILE A 171 3.85 -9.69 -20.39
CA ILE A 171 4.04 -11.12 -20.65
C ILE A 171 4.95 -11.78 -19.61
N GLU A 172 5.96 -11.07 -19.12
CA GLU A 172 6.91 -11.61 -18.13
C GLU A 172 6.23 -11.73 -16.75
N ALA A 173 5.42 -10.76 -16.36
CA ALA A 173 4.58 -10.85 -15.15
C ALA A 173 3.55 -11.98 -15.25
N ILE A 174 2.91 -12.14 -16.42
CA ILE A 174 1.97 -13.22 -16.70
C ILE A 174 2.65 -14.59 -16.54
N ASP A 175 3.79 -14.78 -17.20
CA ASP A 175 4.55 -16.03 -17.14
C ASP A 175 5.00 -16.34 -15.70
N LEU A 176 5.46 -15.32 -14.96
CA LEU A 176 5.85 -15.43 -13.56
C LEU A 176 4.71 -15.93 -12.68
N VAL A 177 3.54 -15.27 -12.74
CA VAL A 177 2.37 -15.64 -11.93
C VAL A 177 1.87 -17.03 -12.31
N LEU A 178 1.76 -17.35 -13.60
CA LEU A 178 1.29 -18.68 -14.05
C LEU A 178 2.24 -19.80 -13.59
N LYS A 179 3.55 -19.61 -13.71
CA LYS A 179 4.54 -20.56 -13.20
C LYS A 179 4.44 -20.71 -11.69
N TRP A 180 4.26 -19.62 -10.95
CA TRP A 180 4.12 -19.65 -9.49
C TRP A 180 2.83 -20.37 -9.06
N LEU A 181 1.68 -20.09 -9.71
CA LEU A 181 0.40 -20.76 -9.44
C LEU A 181 0.49 -22.27 -9.66
N LYS A 182 1.16 -22.70 -10.74
CA LYS A 182 1.39 -24.12 -11.04
C LYS A 182 2.24 -24.79 -9.96
N ARG A 183 3.34 -24.14 -9.55
CA ARG A 183 4.27 -24.68 -8.55
C ARG A 183 3.64 -24.77 -7.15
N THR A 184 2.71 -23.88 -6.83
CA THR A 184 2.07 -23.80 -5.50
C THR A 184 0.68 -24.43 -5.45
N ALA A 185 0.24 -25.12 -6.51
CA ALA A 185 -1.08 -25.73 -6.63
C ALA A 185 -2.27 -24.76 -6.38
N ARG A 186 -2.11 -23.48 -6.75
CA ARG A 186 -3.13 -22.42 -6.61
C ARG A 186 -3.89 -22.11 -7.90
N ALA A 187 -3.94 -23.07 -8.81
CA ALA A 187 -4.70 -22.97 -10.06
C ALA A 187 -6.19 -22.57 -9.90
N PRO A 188 -6.92 -22.90 -8.80
CA PRO A 188 -8.32 -22.47 -8.64
C PRO A 188 -8.55 -20.96 -8.75
N VAL A 189 -7.55 -20.13 -8.45
CA VAL A 189 -7.64 -18.66 -8.54
C VAL A 189 -7.90 -18.17 -9.98
N LEU A 190 -7.53 -18.97 -10.99
CA LEU A 190 -7.79 -18.67 -12.41
C LEU A 190 -9.27 -18.75 -12.77
N GLY A 191 -10.07 -19.46 -11.96
CA GLY A 191 -11.52 -19.61 -12.14
C GLY A 191 -12.34 -18.51 -11.47
N PHE A 192 -11.71 -17.60 -10.73
CA PHE A 192 -12.42 -16.46 -10.14
C PHE A 192 -13.00 -15.59 -11.24
N LYS A 193 -14.18 -15.04 -10.96
CA LYS A 193 -14.92 -14.17 -11.86
C LYS A 193 -14.98 -12.77 -11.28
N ASP A 194 -14.71 -11.78 -12.12
CA ASP A 194 -14.91 -10.37 -11.81
C ASP A 194 -16.41 -9.99 -11.81
N GLU A 195 -16.71 -8.71 -11.57
CA GLU A 195 -18.07 -8.16 -11.58
C GLU A 195 -18.83 -8.37 -12.90
N ASN A 196 -18.11 -8.58 -14.01
CA ASN A 196 -18.67 -8.81 -15.34
C ASN A 196 -18.73 -10.30 -15.69
N SER A 197 -18.53 -11.20 -14.71
CA SER A 197 -18.43 -12.65 -14.89
C SER A 197 -17.23 -13.11 -15.74
N ASN A 198 -16.24 -12.24 -15.97
CA ASN A 198 -15.03 -12.58 -16.70
C ASN A 198 -14.01 -13.25 -15.78
N THR A 199 -13.39 -14.32 -16.26
CA THR A 199 -12.16 -14.85 -15.63
C THR A 199 -10.94 -14.09 -16.11
N ALA A 200 -9.80 -14.27 -15.45
CA ALA A 200 -8.52 -13.68 -15.86
C ALA A 200 -8.15 -14.02 -17.33
N LEU A 201 -8.55 -15.20 -17.83
CA LEU A 201 -8.34 -15.58 -19.23
C LEU A 201 -9.22 -14.80 -20.21
N HIS A 202 -10.46 -14.47 -19.84
CA HIS A 202 -11.32 -13.60 -20.65
C HIS A 202 -10.69 -12.21 -20.79
N VAL A 203 -10.19 -11.65 -19.67
CA VAL A 203 -9.49 -10.35 -19.66
C VAL A 203 -8.28 -10.34 -20.60
N ALA A 204 -7.45 -11.39 -20.55
CA ALA A 204 -6.30 -11.53 -21.46
C ALA A 204 -6.72 -11.55 -22.94
N ALA A 205 -7.77 -12.31 -23.28
CA ALA A 205 -8.26 -12.42 -24.65
C ALA A 205 -8.77 -11.08 -25.20
N HIS A 206 -9.52 -10.32 -24.40
CA HIS A 206 -9.97 -8.97 -24.77
C HIS A 206 -8.79 -8.04 -25.07
N LYS A 207 -7.74 -8.08 -24.24
CA LYS A 207 -6.57 -7.22 -24.41
C LYS A 207 -5.82 -7.50 -25.72
N ILE A 208 -5.60 -8.79 -26.04
CA ILE A 208 -4.90 -9.22 -27.26
C ILE A 208 -5.69 -8.82 -28.51
N MET A 209 -7.03 -8.89 -28.47
CA MET A 209 -7.86 -8.47 -29.60
C MET A 209 -7.75 -6.96 -29.83
N HIS A 210 -7.82 -6.14 -28.78
CA HIS A 210 -7.70 -4.69 -28.93
C HIS A 210 -6.31 -4.23 -29.38
N SER A 211 -5.22 -4.88 -28.96
CA SER A 211 -3.85 -4.51 -29.38
C SER A 211 -3.51 -4.89 -30.83
N ARG A 212 -4.32 -5.72 -31.49
CA ARG A 212 -4.13 -6.11 -32.91
C ARG A 212 -4.87 -5.21 -33.90
N PHE A 213 -5.74 -4.33 -33.42
CA PHE A 213 -6.58 -3.45 -34.25
C PHE A 213 -6.40 -1.95 -33.95
N SER A 214 -5.35 -1.59 -33.20
CA SER A 214 -4.93 -0.19 -32.91
C SER A 214 -3.56 0.07 -33.51
#